data_AF-A0A6N7MEL4-F1
#
_entry.id   AF-A0A6N7MEL4-F1
#
_cell.length_a   1.000
_cell.length_b   1.000
_cell.length_c   1.000
_cell.angle_alpha   90.00
_cell.angle_beta   90.00
_cell.angle_gamma   90.00
#
_symmetry.space_group_name_H-M   'P 1'
#
loop_
_entity.id
_entity.type
_entity.pdbx_description
1 polymer ?
#
loop_
_entity_poly.entity_id
_entity_poly.type
_entity_poly.pdbx_seq_one_letter_code
_entity_poly.pdbx_strand_id
1 'polypeptide(L)' 'MKFRIIVTRNHLEYLNDYLKSVMNLDYPHLEIILVDNASTDGSSDFA' A
#
# COMPACT_ATOMS: atom_id res chain seq x y z
N MET A 1 15.25 -3.41 -10.42
CA MET A 1 13.89 -3.65 -9.91
C MET A 1 13.96 -3.69 -8.39
N LYS A 2 13.16 -2.89 -7.68
CA LYS A 2 13.07 -2.95 -6.22
C LYS A 2 11.61 -3.18 -5.82
N PHE A 3 11.40 -4.21 -5.01
CA PHE A 3 10.08 -4.56 -4.49
C PHE A 3 9.86 -3.91 -3.13
N ARG A 4 8.67 -3.37 -2.91
CA ARG A 4 8.17 -2.99 -1.59
C ARG A 4 6.98 -3.87 -1.26
N ILE A 5 7.12 -4.66 -0.20
CA ILE A 5 6.05 -5.47 0.34
C ILE A 5 5.46 -4.71 1.53
N ILE A 6 4.18 -4.41 1.46
CA ILE A 6 3.44 -3.70 2.50
C ILE A 6 2.36 -4.64 3.01
N VAL A 7 2.35 -4.86 4.33
CA VAL A 7 1.30 -5.61 4.99
C VAL A 7 0.42 -4.62 5.74
N THR A 8 -0.89 -4.70 5.53
CA THR A 8 -1.86 -3.79 6.13
C THR A 8 -2.96 -4.56 6.88
N ARG A 9 -3.49 -3.95 7.95
CA ARG A 9 -4.71 -4.39 8.63
C ARG A 9 -5.39 -3.18 9.24
N ASN A 10 -6.62 -2.91 8.84
CA ASN A 10 -7.45 -1.83 9.38
C ASN A 10 -6.79 -0.44 9.33
N HIS A 11 -6.20 -0.07 8.18
CA HIS A 11 -5.50 1.21 7.99
C HIS A 11 -6.09 2.05 6.86
N LEU A 12 -7.38 1.91 6.56
CA LEU A 12 -8.04 2.60 5.45
C LEU A 12 -7.80 4.11 5.48
N GLU A 13 -7.84 4.70 6.68
CA GLU A 13 -7.62 6.15 6.90
C GLU A 13 -6.27 6.64 6.36
N TYR A 14 -5.21 5.83 6.45
CA TYR A 14 -3.85 6.23 6.10
C TYR A 14 -3.33 5.61 4.81
N LEU A 15 -3.99 4.55 4.33
CA LEU A 15 -3.51 3.74 3.22
C LEU A 15 -3.37 4.57 1.92
N ASN A 16 -4.28 5.51 1.69
CA ASN A 16 -4.23 6.42 0.52
C ASN A 16 -2.98 7.29 0.51
N ASP A 17 -2.73 7.99 1.61
CA ASP A 17 -1.63 8.95 1.71
C ASP A 17 -0.28 8.25 1.72
N TYR A 18 -0.22 7.08 2.37
CA TYR A 18 0.94 6.21 2.31
C TYR A 18 1.26 5.76 0.88
N LEU A 19 0.27 5.22 0.15
CA LEU A 19 0.50 4.75 -1.22
C LEU A 19 0.89 5.90 -2.15
N LYS A 20 0.27 7.08 -2.04
CA LYS A 20 0.69 8.28 -2.78
C LYS A 20 2.13 8.67 -2.51
N SER A 21 2.57 8.64 -1.25
CA SER A 21 3.95 8.94 -0.87
C SER A 21 4.94 7.97 -1.53
N VAL A 22 4.61 6.68 -1.54
CA VAL A 22 5.47 5.64 -2.14
C VAL A 22 5.49 5.70 -3.67
N MET A 23 4.35 5.99 -4.30
CA MET A 23 4.25 6.14 -5.76
C MET A 23 4.98 7.39 -6.28
N ASN A 24 5.16 8.42 -5.45
CA ASN A 24 5.84 9.67 -5.83
C ASN A 24 7.37 9.64 -5.65
N LEU A 25 7.97 8.47 -5.42
CA LEU A 25 9.43 8.35 -5.35
C LEU A 25 10.05 8.56 -6.74
N ASP A 26 11.22 9.19 -6.81
CA ASP A 26 12.02 9.40 -8.03
C ASP A 26 12.75 8.14 -8.53
N TYR A 27 12.41 6.98 -7.96
CA TYR A 27 13.01 5.70 -8.31
C TYR A 27 12.25 5.01 -9.46
N PRO A 28 12.88 4.79 -10.62
CA PRO A 28 12.17 4.40 -11.86
C PRO A 28 11.72 2.94 -11.94
N HIS A 29 12.09 2.07 -10.98
CA HIS A 29 11.88 0.62 -11.08
C HIS A 29 11.17 0.05 -9.84
N LEU A 30 10.03 0.64 -9.51
CA LEU A 30 9.25 0.33 -8.32
C LEU A 30 8.14 -0.69 -8.60
N GLU A 31 8.09 -1.74 -7.79
CA GLU A 31 6.95 -2.66 -7.70
C GLU A 31 6.43 -2.69 -6.26
N ILE A 32 5.10 -2.59 -6.11
CA ILE A 32 4.43 -2.54 -4.81
C ILE A 32 3.53 -3.78 -4.70
N ILE A 33 3.75 -4.57 -3.66
CA ILE A 33 2.91 -5.71 -3.30
C ILE A 33 2.22 -5.36 -1.98
N LEU A 34 0.91 -5.10 -2.04
CA LEU A 34 0.09 -4.84 -0.87
C LEU A 34 -0.63 -6.12 -0.46
N VAL A 35 -0.45 -6.53 0.80
CA VAL A 35 -1.08 -7.71 1.38
C VAL A 35 -1.98 -7.28 2.53
N ASP A 36 -3.29 -7.49 2.36
CA ASP A 36 -4.25 -7.28 3.43
C ASP A 36 -4.28 -8.48 4.40
N ASN A 37 -4.41 -8.19 5.69
CA ASN A 37 -4.47 -9.20 6.75
C ASN A 37 -5.88 -9.26 7.39
N ALA A 38 -6.87 -9.58 6.55
CA ALA A 38 -8.28 -9.72 6.93
C ALA A 38 -8.83 -8.46 7.61
N SER A 39 -8.69 -7.33 6.94
CA SER A 39 -9.25 -6.07 7.41
C SER A 39 -10.78 -6.09 7.44
N THR A 40 -11.36 -5.33 8.36
CA THR A 40 -12.81 -5.17 8.55
C THR A 40 -13.26 -3.72 8.38
N ASP A 41 -12.34 -2.83 8.01
CA ASP A 41 -12.58 -1.40 7.83
C ASP A 41 -12.72 -0.98 6.35
N GLY A 42 -12.69 -1.94 5.42
CA GLY A 42 -12.70 -1.68 3.98
C GLY A 42 -11.31 -1.51 3.36
N SER A 43 -10.21 -1.65 4.12
CA SER A 43 -8.84 -1.60 3.57
C SER A 43 -8.57 -2.67 2.49
N SER A 44 -9.25 -3.82 2.56
CA SER A 44 -9.13 -4.89 1.57
C SER A 44 -9.66 -4.48 0.20
N ASP A 45 -10.64 -3.59 0.18
CA ASP A 45 -11.33 -3.13 -1.03
C ASP A 45 -10.72 -1.83 -1.58
N PHE A 46 -9.59 -1.40 -1.01
CA PHE A 46 -8.96 -0.10 -1.29
C PHE A 46 -8.16 -0.07 -2.62
N ALA A 47 -8.41 -0.98 -3.56
CA ALA A 47 -7.67 -1.07 -4.84
C ALA A 47 -8.60 -1.21 -6.04
#